data_AF-A0A1I8C3R4-F1
#
_entry.id   AF-A0A1I8C3R4-F1
#
_cell.length_a   1.000
_cell.length_b   1.000
_cell.length_c   1.000
_cell.angle_alpha   90.00
_cell.angle_beta   90.00
_cell.angle_gamma   90.00
#
_symmetry.space_group_name_H-M   'P 1'
#
loop_
_entity.id
_entity.type
_entity.pdbx_description
1 polymer ?
#
loop_
_entity_poly.entity_id
_entity_poly.type
_entity_poly.pdbx_seq_one_letter_code
_entity_poly.pdbx_strand_id
1 'polypeptide(L)'
;MQFKFIILICILFTTVSCKKYCDAAFQKMLQMGCGFSGERTPCLVQDSQTNRDLQNKCCKQGCGMTDIARTCCFTNECLARCYPGKSYVNGQVW
;
A
#
# COMPACT_ATOMS: atom_id res chain seq x y z
N MET A 1 11.90 -21.50 -42.28
CA MET A 1 12.71 -20.85 -41.23
C MET A 1 11.99 -19.62 -40.63
N GLN A 2 10.79 -19.77 -40.05
CA GLN A 2 10.00 -18.64 -39.50
C GLN A 2 9.57 -18.81 -38.03
N PHE A 3 9.78 -19.99 -37.43
CA PHE A 3 9.37 -20.29 -36.04
C PHE A 3 10.35 -19.77 -34.96
N LYS A 4 11.55 -19.30 -35.35
CA LYS A 4 12.56 -18.79 -34.40
C LYS A 4 12.21 -17.40 -33.84
N PHE A 5 11.39 -16.61 -34.53
CA PHE A 5 11.04 -15.25 -34.09
C PHE A 5 9.98 -15.21 -32.97
N ILE A 6 9.12 -16.23 -32.86
CA ILE A 6 8.06 -16.28 -31.84
C ILE A 6 8.65 -16.49 -30.44
N ILE A 7 9.75 -17.23 -30.32
CA ILE A 7 10.41 -17.54 -29.04
C ILE A 7 11.07 -16.28 -28.44
N LEU A 8 11.47 -15.31 -29.25
CA LEU A 8 12.10 -14.07 -28.78
C LEU A 8 11.11 -13.09 -28.11
N ILE A 9 9.81 -13.19 -28.44
CA ILE A 9 8.77 -12.28 -27.91
C ILE A 9 8.33 -12.69 -26.49
N CYS A 10 8.45 -13.96 -26.11
CA CYS A 10 8.07 -14.44 -24.76
C CYS A 10 9.06 -14.06 -23.65
N ILE A 11 10.28 -13.61 -23.97
CA ILE A 11 11.27 -13.19 -22.96
C ILE A 11 10.95 -11.77 -22.42
N LEU A 12 9.98 -11.08 -23.03
CA LEU A 12 9.44 -9.80 -22.55
C LEU A 12 8.44 -9.93 -21.39
N PHE A 13 8.14 -11.15 -20.92
CA PHE A 13 7.49 -11.33 -19.62
C PHE A 13 8.50 -11.01 -18.52
N THR A 14 8.75 -9.71 -18.33
CA THR A 14 9.31 -9.20 -17.09
C THR A 14 8.40 -9.68 -15.97
N THR A 15 8.85 -10.71 -15.25
CA THR A 15 8.20 -11.11 -14.01
C THR A 15 8.33 -9.92 -13.07
N VAL A 16 7.31 -9.07 -13.05
CA VAL A 16 7.13 -8.05 -12.02
C VAL A 16 7.03 -8.82 -10.72
N SER A 17 8.18 -9.08 -10.11
CA SER A 17 8.29 -9.77 -8.84
C SER A 17 7.80 -8.77 -7.81
N CYS A 18 6.50 -8.77 -7.55
CA CYS A 18 5.92 -8.00 -6.47
C CYS A 18 6.56 -8.48 -5.17
N LYS A 19 7.26 -7.57 -4.50
CA LYS A 19 7.94 -7.89 -3.25
C LYS A 19 6.89 -8.32 -2.23
N LYS A 20 7.17 -9.42 -1.53
CA LYS A 20 6.27 -9.95 -0.50
C LYS A 20 6.54 -9.25 0.83
N TYR A 21 5.47 -8.82 1.48
CA TYR A 21 5.52 -8.16 2.79
C TYR A 21 4.57 -8.87 3.73
N CYS A 22 5.11 -9.42 4.82
CA CYS A 22 4.35 -10.09 5.87
C CYS A 22 4.60 -9.37 7.21
N ASP A 23 3.61 -9.39 8.09
CA ASP A 23 3.67 -8.90 9.48
C ASP A 23 4.41 -7.56 9.63
N ALA A 24 5.56 -7.54 10.33
CA ALA A 24 6.34 -6.33 10.58
C ALA A 24 6.78 -5.60 9.30
N ALA A 25 7.08 -6.35 8.23
CA ALA A 25 7.45 -5.75 6.95
C ALA A 25 6.24 -5.08 6.28
N PHE A 26 5.04 -5.66 6.43
CA PHE A 26 3.79 -5.05 5.98
C PHE A 26 3.45 -3.79 6.79
N GLN A 27 3.63 -3.82 8.12
CA GLN A 27 3.44 -2.65 8.97
C GLN A 27 4.41 -1.50 8.62
N LYS A 28 5.67 -1.83 8.31
CA LYS A 28 6.64 -0.83 7.83
C LYS A 28 6.22 -0.21 6.50
N MET A 29 5.67 -1.02 5.59
CA MET A 29 5.13 -0.51 4.32
C MET A 29 3.90 0.37 4.53
N LEU A 30 2.99 0.01 5.45
CA LEU A 30 1.85 0.85 5.83
C LEU A 30 2.33 2.18 6.42
N GLN A 31 3.32 2.18 7.30
CA GLN A 31 3.86 3.41 7.86
C GLN A 31 4.49 4.30 6.77
N MET A 32 5.14 3.70 5.78
CA MET A 32 5.75 4.43 4.67
C MET A 32 4.71 5.01 3.69
N GLY A 33 3.64 4.28 3.39
CA GLY A 33 2.62 4.72 2.45
C GLY A 33 1.51 5.58 3.09
N CYS A 34 1.14 5.26 4.32
CA CYS A 34 -0.02 5.83 5.03
C CYS A 34 0.36 6.64 6.28
N GLY A 35 1.65 6.82 6.56
CA GLY A 35 2.11 7.62 7.70
C GLY A 35 1.69 9.08 7.56
N PHE A 36 1.27 9.67 8.67
CA PHE A 36 0.96 11.10 8.75
C PHE A 36 2.04 11.83 9.56
N SER A 37 2.44 13.02 9.11
CA SER A 37 3.52 13.77 9.75
C SER A 37 3.19 14.08 11.21
N GLY A 38 4.14 13.83 12.11
CA GLY A 38 3.95 13.99 13.55
C GLY A 38 3.26 12.83 14.26
N GLU A 39 2.79 11.81 13.54
CA GLU A 39 2.05 10.69 14.09
C GLU A 39 2.81 9.36 14.01
N ARG A 40 2.70 8.57 15.09
CA ARG A 40 3.40 7.27 15.20
C ARG A 40 2.68 6.13 14.49
N THR A 41 1.41 6.32 14.18
CA THR A 41 0.55 5.29 13.58
C THR A 41 -0.08 5.81 12.30
N PRO A 42 -0.17 4.99 11.25
CA PRO A 42 -0.76 5.40 10.00
C PRO A 42 -2.29 5.48 10.13
N CYS A 43 -2.91 6.41 9.40
CA CYS A 43 -4.38 6.49 9.35
C CYS A 43 -4.89 5.63 8.19
N LEU A 44 -5.65 4.59 8.53
CA LEU A 44 -6.19 3.63 7.58
C LEU A 44 -7.72 3.77 7.48
N VAL A 45 -8.28 3.36 6.34
CA VAL A 45 -9.73 3.21 6.17
C VAL A 45 -10.29 2.29 7.27
N GLN A 46 -11.51 2.59 7.73
CA GLN A 46 -12.15 1.85 8.82
C GLN A 46 -12.76 0.53 8.35
N ASP A 47 -11.93 -0.27 7.69
CA ASP A 47 -12.30 -1.60 7.24
C ASP A 47 -11.17 -2.57 7.61
N SER A 48 -11.35 -3.22 8.76
CA SER A 48 -10.43 -4.23 9.26
C SER A 48 -10.32 -5.43 8.31
N GLN A 49 -11.38 -5.72 7.54
CA GLN A 49 -11.36 -6.82 6.58
C GLN A 49 -10.48 -6.47 5.39
N THR A 50 -10.65 -5.27 4.81
CA THR A 50 -9.77 -4.76 3.74
C THR A 50 -8.30 -4.78 4.15
N ASN A 51 -7.96 -4.37 5.37
CA ASN A 51 -6.57 -4.41 5.85
C ASN A 51 -6.00 -5.82 5.96
N ARG A 52 -6.78 -6.78 6.47
CA ARG A 52 -6.37 -8.19 6.56
C ARG A 52 -6.22 -8.82 5.18
N ASP A 53 -7.13 -8.52 4.25
CA ASP A 53 -7.09 -9.03 2.89
C ASP A 53 -5.88 -8.49 2.13
N LEU A 54 -5.57 -7.20 2.33
CA LEU A 54 -4.37 -6.59 1.78
C LEU A 54 -3.10 -7.22 2.37
N GLN A 55 -3.02 -7.43 3.69
CA GLN A 55 -1.89 -8.12 4.31
C GLN A 55 -1.71 -9.53 3.74
N ASN A 56 -2.80 -10.29 3.59
CA ASN A 56 -2.77 -11.63 3.01
C ASN A 56 -2.30 -11.62 1.55
N LYS A 57 -2.78 -10.67 0.74
CA LYS A 57 -2.34 -10.47 -0.64
C LYS A 57 -0.85 -10.14 -0.69
N CYS A 58 -0.41 -9.13 0.07
CA CYS A 58 0.97 -8.70 0.16
C CYS A 58 1.92 -9.84 0.59
N CYS A 59 1.48 -10.72 1.49
CA CYS A 59 2.31 -11.82 1.97
C CYS A 59 2.35 -13.00 0.98
N LYS A 60 1.22 -13.36 0.36
CA LYS A 60 1.13 -14.52 -0.54
C LYS A 60 1.60 -14.21 -1.97
N GLN A 61 1.10 -13.12 -2.53
CA GLN A 61 1.26 -12.75 -3.93
C GLN A 61 2.26 -11.60 -4.12
N GLY A 62 2.51 -10.82 -3.06
CA GLY A 62 3.26 -9.57 -3.15
C GLY A 62 2.35 -8.39 -3.44
N CYS A 63 2.82 -7.19 -3.11
CA CYS A 63 2.08 -5.96 -3.37
C CYS A 63 3.01 -4.77 -3.56
N GLY A 64 2.51 -3.73 -4.22
CA GLY A 64 3.22 -2.47 -4.44
C GLY A 64 2.68 -1.34 -3.58
N MET A 65 3.33 -0.17 -3.66
CA MET A 65 2.89 1.02 -2.94
C MET A 65 1.47 1.45 -3.34
N THR A 66 1.07 1.19 -4.59
CA THR A 66 -0.30 1.46 -5.07
C THR A 66 -1.35 0.63 -4.33
N ASP A 67 -1.04 -0.61 -3.94
CA ASP A 67 -1.95 -1.43 -3.14
C ASP A 67 -2.07 -0.87 -1.71
N ILE A 68 -0.94 -0.46 -1.13
CA ILE A 68 -0.89 0.18 0.20
C ILE A 68 -1.66 1.50 0.21
N ALA A 69 -1.48 2.35 -0.81
CA ALA A 69 -2.11 3.66 -0.90
C ALA A 69 -3.65 3.60 -0.85
N ARG A 70 -4.25 2.51 -1.32
CA ARG A 70 -5.72 2.32 -1.32
C ARG A 70 -6.31 2.15 0.07
N THR A 71 -5.52 1.72 1.05
CA THR A 71 -5.99 1.60 2.43
C THR A 71 -5.67 2.83 3.27
N CYS A 72 -4.81 3.73 2.79
CA CYS A 72 -4.55 4.99 3.48
C CYS A 72 -5.79 5.88 3.46
N CYS A 73 -6.09 6.54 4.57
CA CYS A 73 -7.17 7.49 4.64
C CYS A 73 -6.69 8.87 5.12
N PHE A 74 -6.72 9.84 4.22
CA PHE A 74 -6.26 11.21 4.47
C PHE A 74 -7.39 12.24 4.36
N THR A 75 -8.66 11.83 4.35
CA THR A 75 -9.78 12.76 4.41
C THR A 75 -9.83 13.43 5.79
N ASN A 76 -10.40 14.65 5.88
CA ASN A 76 -10.54 15.34 7.17
C ASN A 76 -11.31 14.49 8.20
N GLU A 77 -12.34 13.77 7.76
CA GLU A 77 -13.09 12.83 8.60
C GLU A 77 -12.20 11.71 9.14
N CYS A 78 -11.37 11.10 8.28
CA CYS A 78 -10.43 10.08 8.70
C CYS A 78 -9.38 10.62 9.66
N LEU A 79 -8.81 11.78 9.39
CA LEU A 79 -7.82 12.40 10.25
C LEU A 79 -8.41 12.78 11.61
N ALA A 80 -9.64 13.30 11.65
CA ALA A 80 -10.35 13.59 12.90
C ALA A 80 -10.61 12.32 13.73
N ARG A 81 -10.88 11.19 13.07
CA ARG A 81 -11.05 9.88 13.72
C ARG A 81 -9.74 9.28 14.20
N CYS A 82 -8.70 9.30 13.37
CA CYS A 82 -7.40 8.72 13.68
C CYS A 82 -6.65 9.54 14.74
N TYR A 83 -6.79 10.87 14.68
CA TYR A 83 -6.02 11.82 15.47
C TYR A 83 -6.94 12.87 16.12
N PRO A 84 -7.82 12.46 17.05
CA PRO A 84 -8.79 13.35 17.65
C PRO A 84 -8.11 14.52 18.40
N GLY A 85 -8.62 15.73 18.21
CA GLY A 85 -8.10 16.95 18.84
C GLY A 85 -6.88 17.59 18.17
N LYS A 86 -6.37 17.01 17.07
CA LYS A 86 -5.23 17.57 16.32
C LYS A 86 -5.63 18.56 15.21
N SER A 87 -6.91 18.58 14.83
CA SER A 87 -7.46 19.48 13.80
C SER A 87 -6.72 19.45 12.46
N TYR A 88 -6.16 18.30 12.08
CA TYR A 88 -5.48 18.14 10.80
C TYR A 88 -6.46 18.32 9.62
N VAL A 89 -6.01 19.05 8.61
CA VAL A 89 -6.75 19.27 7.35
C VAL A 89 -5.93 18.74 6.19
N ASN A 90 -6.58 17.96 5.32
CA ASN A 90 -5.93 17.42 4.12
C ASN A 90 -5.48 18.56 3.19
N GLY A 91 -4.23 18.52 2.74
CA GLY A 91 -3.63 19.55 1.89
C GLY A 91 -2.96 20.71 2.63
N GLN A 92 -2.96 20.71 3.97
CA GLN A 92 -2.10 21.62 4.74
C GLN A 92 -0.69 21.02 4.85
N VAL A 93 0.27 21.68 4.22
CA VAL A 93 1.70 21.43 4.41
C VAL A 93 2.15 22.30 5.59
N TRP A 94 2.65 21.67 6.65
CA TRP A 94 3.25 22.35 7.81
C TRP A 94 4.77 22.38 7.68
#